data_AF-A0A4U9CZQ0-F1
#
_entry.id   AF-A0A4U9CZQ0-F1
#
_cell.length_a   1.000
_cell.length_b   1.000
_cell.length_c   1.000
_cell.angle_alpha   90.00
_cell.angle_beta   90.00
_cell.angle_gamma   90.00
#
_symmetry.space_group_name_H-M   'P 1'
#
loop_
_entity.id
_entity.type
_entity.pdbx_description
1 polymer ?
#
loop_
_entity_poly.entity_id
_entity_poly.type
_entity_poly.pdbx_seq_one_letter_code
_entity_poly.pdbx_strand_id
1 'polypeptide(L)' 'MATDHWHLMRPESGVWITLDGQHMGVGGDDSWTPSVLPQWLLQETQWQYQVSIHFQ' A
#
# COMPACT_ATOMS: atom_id res chain seq x y z
N MET A 1 7.15 -13.15 -7.03
CA MET A 1 5.74 -12.82 -7.33
C MET A 1 5.06 -14.09 -7.81
N ALA A 2 3.84 -14.39 -7.36
CA ALA A 2 3.11 -15.57 -7.82
C ALA A 2 2.60 -15.43 -9.27
N THR A 3 2.51 -14.21 -9.78
CA THR A 3 2.15 -13.86 -11.16
C THR A 3 3.12 -12.80 -11.68
N ASP A 4 3.68 -12.99 -12.87
CA ASP A 4 4.60 -12.06 -13.55
C ASP A 4 3.97 -11.39 -14.78
N HIS A 5 2.77 -11.83 -15.20
CA HIS A 5 1.99 -11.26 -16.29
C HIS A 5 0.53 -11.12 -15.90
N TRP A 6 -0.11 -10.03 -16.33
CA TRP A 6 -1.51 -9.71 -16.01
C TRP A 6 -2.51 -10.84 -16.34
N HIS A 7 -2.31 -11.55 -17.46
CA HIS A 7 -3.22 -12.60 -17.92
C HIS A 7 -3.16 -13.88 -17.07
N LEU A 8 -2.19 -13.99 -16.16
CA LEU A 8 -2.07 -15.12 -15.22
C LEU A 8 -2.89 -14.90 -13.95
N MET A 9 -3.37 -13.68 -13.72
CA MET A 9 -4.24 -13.37 -12.58
C MET A 9 -5.53 -14.20 -12.67
N ARG A 10 -5.98 -14.74 -11.53
CA ARG A 10 -7.21 -15.52 -11.41
C ARG A 10 -8.23 -14.72 -10.62
N PRO A 11 -9.52 -14.70 -11.03
CA PRO A 11 -10.56 -14.07 -10.23
C PRO A 11 -10.71 -14.79 -8.89
N GLU A 12 -10.90 -14.01 -7.84
CA GLU A 12 -11.20 -14.48 -6.49
C GLU A 12 -12.64 -14.09 -6.12
N SER A 13 -13.34 -14.95 -5.40
CA SER A 13 -14.69 -14.65 -4.92
C SER A 13 -14.63 -13.74 -3.71
N GLY A 14 -15.45 -12.69 -3.69
CA GLY A 14 -15.49 -11.72 -2.59
C GLY A 14 -14.78 -10.42 -2.93
N VAL A 15 -14.45 -9.64 -1.91
CA VAL A 15 -13.77 -8.34 -2.04
C VAL A 15 -12.67 -8.20 -1.00
N TRP A 16 -11.60 -7.49 -1.38
CA TRP A 16 -10.53 -7.08 -0.47
C TRP A 16 -10.80 -5.66 0.02
N ILE A 17 -10.66 -5.45 1.33
CA ILE A 17 -10.72 -4.13 1.97
C ILE A 17 -9.38 -3.87 2.64
N THR A 18 -8.68 -2.83 2.22
CA THR A 18 -7.43 -2.36 2.83
C THR A 18 -7.70 -1.08 3.62
N LEU A 19 -7.36 -1.08 4.90
CA LEU A 19 -7.56 0.05 5.81
C LEU A 19 -6.22 0.46 6.41
N ASP A 20 -5.59 1.47 5.81
CA ASP A 20 -4.26 1.91 6.20
C ASP A 20 -4.30 3.34 6.74
N GLY A 21 -3.55 3.58 7.82
CA GLY A 21 -3.43 4.90 8.40
C GLY A 21 -2.61 5.86 7.53
N GLN A 22 -1.52 5.37 6.93
CA GLN A 22 -0.70 6.06 5.93
C GLN A 22 -0.02 5.05 5.00
N HIS A 23 0.39 5.49 3.81
CA HIS A 23 1.20 4.73 2.87
C HIS A 23 2.46 5.51 2.49
N MET A 24 3.58 4.81 2.36
CA MET A 24 4.84 5.43 1.98
C MET A 24 4.82 5.85 0.51
N GLY A 25 5.50 6.95 0.19
CA GLY A 25 5.69 7.37 -1.19
C GLY A 25 6.38 6.28 -2.03
N VAL A 26 6.03 6.21 -3.31
CA VAL A 26 6.58 5.23 -4.25
C VAL A 26 7.96 5.66 -4.78
N GLY A 27 8.18 6.97 -4.94
CA GLY A 27 9.37 7.50 -5.62
C GLY A 27 9.24 7.33 -7.14
N GLY A 28 10.35 7.03 -7.80
CA GLY A 28 10.39 6.74 -9.23
C GLY A 28 11.08 7.80 -10.09
N ASP A 29 11.86 8.70 -9.48
CA ASP A 29 12.71 9.64 -10.23
C ASP A 29 13.70 8.88 -11.13
N ASP A 30 14.15 7.71 -10.68
CA ASP A 30 14.66 6.63 -11.50
C ASP A 30 14.27 5.27 -10.86
N SER A 31 14.48 4.19 -11.60
CA SER A 31 14.12 2.82 -11.17
C SER A 31 15.29 2.01 -10.59
N TRP A 32 16.41 2.66 -10.27
CA TRP A 32 17.63 1.98 -9.80
C TRP A 32 18.29 2.65 -8.59
N THR A 33 17.73 3.74 -8.08
CA THR A 33 18.10 4.38 -6.82
C THR A 33 16.89 4.46 -5.87
N PRO A 34 17.12 4.54 -4.55
CA PRO A 34 16.07 4.92 -3.62
C PRO A 34 15.67 6.39 -3.87
N SER A 35 14.53 6.59 -4.52
CA SER A 35 14.10 7.91 -5.02
C SER A 35 12.86 8.48 -4.34
N VAL A 36 12.42 7.88 -3.22
CA VAL A 36 11.32 8.47 -2.43
C VAL A 36 11.83 9.72 -1.72
N LEU A 37 11.27 10.88 -2.04
CA LEU A 37 11.67 12.12 -1.40
C LEU A 37 11.34 12.12 0.11
N PRO A 38 12.16 12.76 0.96
CA PRO A 38 12.02 12.71 2.42
C PRO A 38 10.63 13.07 2.97
N GLN A 39 9.92 14.01 2.34
CA GLN A 39 8.58 14.42 2.76
C GLN A 39 7.49 13.34 2.56
N TRP A 40 7.79 12.29 1.78
CA TRP A 40 6.91 11.16 1.53
C TRP A 40 7.37 9.88 2.25
N LEU A 41 8.45 9.95 3.03
CA LEU A 41 8.90 8.86 3.88
C LEU A 41 8.10 8.85 5.18
N LEU A 42 7.54 7.70 5.52
CA LEU A 42 6.92 7.48 6.83
C LEU A 42 8.02 7.15 7.85
N GLN A 43 8.56 8.18 8.51
CA GLN A 43 9.70 8.04 9.43
C GLN A 43 9.30 7.92 10.90
N GLU A 44 8.02 8.15 11.22
CA GLU A 44 7.52 8.02 12.59
C GLU A 44 7.57 6.56 13.05
N THR A 45 7.89 6.37 14.33
CA THR A 45 8.02 5.04 14.95
C THR A 45 6.83 4.69 15.83
N GLN A 46 5.90 5.62 16.03
CA GLN A 46 4.72 5.45 16.87
C GLN A 46 3.51 5.96 16.11
N TRP A 47 2.49 5.11 16.03
CA TRP A 47 1.27 5.40 15.28
C TRP A 47 0.07 5.01 16.13
N GLN A 48 -0.99 5.82 16.07
CA GLN A 48 -2.23 5.57 16.80
C GLN A 48 -3.41 5.86 15.87
N TYR A 49 -4.30 4.89 15.71
CA TYR A 49 -5.49 5.00 14.87
C TYR A 49 -6.67 4.36 15.59
N GLN A 50 -7.86 4.87 15.32
CA GLN A 50 -9.12 4.28 15.76
C GLN A 50 -10.04 4.17 14.55
N VAL A 51 -10.63 2.99 14.35
CA VAL A 51 -11.60 2.72 13.29
C VAL A 51 -12.85 2.13 13.91
N SER A 52 -14.02 2.54 13.44
CA SER A 52 -15.31 1.94 13.81
C SER A 52 -16.08 1.64 12.53
N ILE A 53 -16.48 0.38 12.36
CA ILE A 53 -17.22 -0.10 11.20
C ILE A 53 -18.55 -0.63 11.69
N HIS A 54 -19.63 -0.06 11.18
CA HIS A 54 -20.99 -0.49 11.47
C HIS A 54 -21.64 -0.94 10.19
N PHE A 55 -22.25 -2.12 10.23
CA PHE A 55 -23.10 -2.65 9.18
C PHE A 55 -24.48 -2.95 9.77
N GLN A 56 -25.54 -2.78 8.97
CA GLN A 56 -26.93 -2.92 9.40
C GLN A 56 -27.36 -4.39 9.50
#